data_AF-A0A7K0QZW7-F1
#
_entry.id   AF-A0A7K0QZW7-F1
#
_cell.length_a   1.000
_cell.length_b   1.000
_cell.length_c   1.000
_cell.angle_alpha   90.00
_cell.angle_beta   90.00
_cell.angle_gamma   90.00
#
_symmetry.space_group_name_H-M   'P 1'
#
loop_
_entity.id
_entity.type
_entity.pdbx_description
1 polymer ?
#
loop_
_entity_poly.entity_id
_entity_poly.type
_entity_poly.pdbx_seq_one_letter_code
_entity_poly.pdbx_strand_id
1 'polypeptide(L)'
;MSATAPVIRNAVRLWLEKLEAGDLVCVAVSGGADSLALAYALSLEAPKLAIQLHAVTVDHQLQSGSAAQAATVVVQMTSLGIETTVAKVSVEITEGLEASARKARYAALDSVGDTLNAVAIFLGHTRDDQAESVLLGLARGSGTRSLSGMAPHQGKYIRPLLSITREQTEKLCDELSLDDWQDPHNKDAQFARVRVRTVAIPTLEKTIGPGISEALARSADLLRHDADALDAWAEREIRHLDLADLECEHLSQLPRAIRSRIIRMAIYAAGAPSGSISAEHVASVEALIMGWSGQGPSHLPGGVKVERFSGRLSLLRN
;
A
#
# COMPACT_ATOMS: atom_id res chain seq x y z
N MET A 1 -28.97 14.97 -9.12
CA MET A 1 -27.57 14.61 -8.75
C MET A 1 -27.61 13.24 -8.12
N SER A 2 -26.84 12.30 -8.63
CA SER A 2 -26.72 10.97 -8.08
C SER A 2 -26.17 10.98 -6.66
N ALA A 3 -26.52 9.96 -5.87
CA ALA A 3 -26.01 9.78 -4.52
C ALA A 3 -24.48 9.53 -4.47
N THR A 4 -23.85 9.25 -5.62
CA THR A 4 -22.45 8.83 -5.69
C THR A 4 -21.45 9.99 -5.56
N ALA A 5 -21.70 11.13 -6.22
CA ALA A 5 -20.79 12.27 -6.17
C ALA A 5 -20.58 12.83 -4.75
N PRO A 6 -21.61 13.02 -3.90
CA PRO A 6 -21.42 13.44 -2.52
C PRO A 6 -20.59 12.47 -1.68
N VAL A 7 -20.76 11.16 -1.90
CA VAL A 7 -20.05 10.12 -1.15
C VAL A 7 -18.54 10.15 -1.45
N ILE A 8 -18.16 10.25 -2.72
CA ILE A 8 -16.74 10.35 -3.12
C ILE A 8 -16.12 11.68 -2.66
N ARG A 9 -16.86 12.79 -2.77
CA ARG A 9 -16.42 14.11 -2.28
C ARG A 9 -16.21 14.15 -0.76
N ASN A 10 -17.10 13.52 -0.01
CA ASN A 10 -16.94 13.43 1.45
C ASN A 10 -15.72 12.58 1.81
N ALA A 11 -15.47 11.49 1.08
CA ALA A 11 -14.31 10.62 1.32
C ALA A 11 -12.98 11.38 1.18
N VAL A 12 -12.85 12.29 0.19
CA VAL A 12 -11.63 13.12 0.04
C VAL A 12 -11.58 14.28 1.04
N ARG A 13 -12.72 14.90 1.36
CA ARG A 13 -12.79 16.07 2.26
C ARG A 13 -12.23 15.76 3.64
N LEU A 14 -12.56 14.59 4.20
CA LEU A 14 -12.07 14.17 5.53
C LEU A 14 -10.53 14.11 5.64
N TRP A 15 -9.83 13.98 4.51
CA TRP A 15 -8.37 14.02 4.48
C TRP A 15 -7.84 15.43 4.26
N LEU A 16 -8.49 16.20 3.37
CA LEU A 16 -8.12 17.58 3.11
C LEU A 16 -8.30 18.49 4.35
N GLU A 17 -9.32 18.23 5.19
CA GLU A 17 -9.55 18.96 6.45
C GLU A 17 -8.44 18.77 7.49
N LYS A 18 -7.52 17.82 7.28
CA LYS A 18 -6.34 17.60 8.14
C LYS A 18 -5.11 18.37 7.67
N LEU A 19 -5.20 19.07 6.54
CA LEU A 19 -4.11 19.83 5.93
C LEU A 19 -4.28 21.33 6.20
N GLU A 20 -3.20 22.09 5.98
CA GLU A 20 -3.18 23.52 6.18
C GLU A 20 -3.45 24.29 4.88
N ALA A 21 -4.00 25.50 5.01
CA ALA A 21 -4.22 26.37 3.86
C ALA A 21 -2.87 26.74 3.22
N GLY A 22 -2.77 26.60 1.90
CA GLY A 22 -1.53 26.80 1.15
C GLY A 22 -0.73 25.51 0.90
N ASP A 23 -1.07 24.40 1.57
CA ASP A 23 -0.45 23.09 1.30
C ASP A 23 -0.68 22.67 -0.15
N LEU A 24 0.29 21.93 -0.70
CA LEU A 24 0.19 21.30 -2.01
C LEU A 24 -0.01 19.80 -1.88
N VAL A 25 -1.02 19.27 -2.57
CA VAL A 25 -1.26 17.84 -2.67
C VAL A 25 -1.19 17.37 -4.12
N CYS A 26 -0.64 16.17 -4.32
CA CYS A 26 -0.62 15.51 -5.61
C CYS A 26 -1.74 14.48 -5.70
N VAL A 27 -2.31 14.27 -6.89
CA VAL A 27 -3.19 13.13 -7.21
C VAL A 27 -2.56 12.28 -8.31
N ALA A 28 -2.43 10.97 -8.08
CA ALA A 28 -1.91 10.05 -9.08
C ALA A 28 -3.03 9.58 -10.02
N VAL A 29 -2.94 9.96 -11.29
CA VAL A 29 -3.99 9.72 -12.30
C VAL A 29 -3.48 8.79 -13.38
N SER A 30 -4.04 7.58 -13.47
CA SER A 30 -3.73 6.63 -14.54
C SER A 30 -4.68 6.74 -15.74
N GLY A 31 -5.77 7.50 -15.60
CA GLY A 31 -6.81 7.66 -16.63
C GLY A 31 -7.96 6.65 -16.52
N GLY A 32 -7.91 5.72 -15.57
CA GLY A 32 -9.05 4.84 -15.26
C GLY A 32 -10.06 5.53 -14.34
N ALA A 33 -11.29 4.99 -14.31
CA ALA A 33 -12.44 5.57 -13.59
C ALA A 33 -12.12 5.94 -12.14
N ASP A 34 -11.50 5.05 -11.37
CA ASP A 34 -11.16 5.27 -9.96
C ASP A 34 -10.28 6.52 -9.76
N SER A 35 -9.31 6.73 -10.64
CA SER A 35 -8.38 7.86 -10.56
C SER A 35 -8.98 9.18 -11.08
N LEU A 36 -9.85 9.11 -12.08
CA LEU A 36 -10.58 10.26 -12.61
C LEU A 36 -11.64 10.76 -11.61
N ALA A 37 -12.40 9.83 -11.01
CA ALA A 37 -13.36 10.13 -9.95
C ALA A 37 -12.68 10.79 -8.74
N LEU A 38 -11.50 10.30 -8.35
CA LEU A 38 -10.68 10.90 -7.30
C LEU A 38 -10.24 12.32 -7.65
N ALA A 39 -9.69 12.53 -8.86
CA ALA A 39 -9.23 13.84 -9.31
C ALA A 39 -10.36 14.86 -9.37
N TYR A 40 -11.53 14.46 -9.87
CA TYR A 40 -12.74 15.29 -9.88
C TYR A 40 -13.18 15.67 -8.46
N ALA A 41 -13.20 14.72 -7.52
CA ALA A 41 -13.60 15.03 -6.15
C ALA A 41 -12.63 16.01 -5.49
N LEU A 42 -11.31 15.85 -5.71
CA LEU A 42 -10.29 16.76 -5.21
C LEU A 42 -10.39 18.15 -5.83
N SER A 43 -10.65 18.27 -7.14
CA SER A 43 -10.76 19.58 -7.80
C SER A 43 -11.91 20.43 -7.26
N LEU A 44 -12.96 19.80 -6.74
CA LEU A 44 -14.08 20.50 -6.12
C LEU A 44 -13.86 20.84 -4.64
N GLU A 45 -13.09 20.03 -3.91
CA GLU A 45 -12.94 20.18 -2.45
C GLU A 45 -11.67 20.95 -2.06
N ALA A 46 -10.55 20.75 -2.75
CA ALA A 46 -9.28 21.39 -2.41
C ALA A 46 -9.34 22.93 -2.46
N PRO A 47 -9.94 23.58 -3.48
CA PRO A 47 -10.00 25.05 -3.53
C PRO A 47 -10.78 25.67 -2.37
N LYS A 48 -11.78 24.96 -1.82
CA LYS A 48 -12.58 25.45 -0.68
C LYS A 48 -11.78 25.57 0.60
N LEU A 49 -10.69 24.82 0.70
CA LEU A 49 -9.77 24.78 1.84
C LEU A 49 -8.45 25.51 1.53
N ALA A 50 -8.37 26.22 0.40
CA ALA A 50 -7.16 26.87 -0.10
C ALA A 50 -5.97 25.90 -0.24
N ILE A 51 -6.23 24.64 -0.58
CA ILE A 51 -5.22 23.62 -0.86
C ILE A 51 -4.93 23.62 -2.35
N GLN A 52 -3.65 23.60 -2.70
CA GLN A 52 -3.17 23.51 -4.08
C GLN A 52 -3.22 22.05 -4.53
N LEU A 53 -3.70 21.81 -5.75
CA LEU A 53 -3.86 20.46 -6.31
C LEU A 53 -3.05 20.32 -7.59
N HIS A 54 -2.22 19.27 -7.64
CA HIS A 54 -1.41 18.92 -8.81
C HIS A 54 -1.66 17.48 -9.22
N ALA A 55 -1.81 17.20 -10.51
CA ALA A 55 -1.96 15.83 -11.00
C ALA A 55 -0.61 15.25 -11.45
N VAL A 56 -0.43 13.95 -11.22
CA VAL A 56 0.75 13.21 -11.68
C VAL A 56 0.29 11.99 -12.45
N THR A 57 0.68 11.90 -13.72
CA THR A 57 0.47 10.71 -14.54
C THR A 57 1.81 10.06 -14.85
N VAL A 58 1.87 8.73 -14.74
CA VAL A 58 3.10 7.96 -14.95
C VAL A 58 3.01 7.23 -16.29
N ASP A 59 3.87 7.61 -17.22
CA ASP A 59 4.05 6.90 -18.49
C ASP A 59 5.13 5.83 -18.31
N HIS A 60 4.70 4.58 -18.20
CA HIS A 60 5.57 3.43 -18.02
C HIS A 60 6.35 3.02 -19.28
N GLN A 61 6.03 3.58 -20.45
CA GLN A 61 6.63 3.24 -21.74
C GLN A 61 6.56 1.75 -22.12
N LEU A 62 5.74 0.97 -21.41
CA LEU A 62 5.62 -0.49 -21.58
C LEU A 62 4.77 -0.88 -22.80
N GLN A 63 3.96 0.04 -23.32
CA GLN A 63 3.01 -0.23 -24.42
C GLN A 63 3.08 0.86 -25.48
N SER A 64 2.82 0.47 -26.73
CA SER A 64 2.47 1.42 -27.80
C SER A 64 1.15 2.13 -27.45
N GLY A 65 1.17 3.46 -27.38
CA GLY A 65 0.00 4.29 -27.03
C GLY A 65 -0.01 4.84 -25.60
N SER A 66 0.92 4.41 -24.74
CA SER A 66 1.11 4.95 -23.38
C SER A 66 1.30 6.49 -23.35
N ALA A 67 2.08 7.03 -24.29
CA ALA A 67 2.25 8.46 -24.45
C ALA A 67 0.96 9.19 -24.89
N ALA A 68 0.15 8.58 -25.76
CA ALA A 68 -1.12 9.14 -26.19
C ALA A 68 -2.12 9.18 -25.03
N GLN A 69 -2.14 8.13 -24.21
CA GLN A 69 -2.92 8.11 -22.99
C GLN A 69 -2.49 9.21 -22.01
N ALA A 70 -1.20 9.35 -21.77
CA ALA A 70 -0.70 10.40 -20.86
C ALA A 70 -1.15 11.79 -21.35
N ALA A 71 -1.14 12.04 -22.66
CA ALA A 71 -1.66 13.27 -23.25
C ALA A 71 -3.18 13.43 -23.02
N THR A 72 -3.98 12.37 -23.17
CA THR A 72 -5.41 12.38 -22.83
C THR A 72 -5.65 12.76 -21.37
N VAL A 73 -4.89 12.17 -20.44
CA VAL A 73 -4.99 12.50 -19.01
C VAL A 73 -4.69 13.98 -18.77
N VAL A 74 -3.66 14.54 -19.41
CA VAL A 74 -3.34 15.98 -19.28
C VAL A 74 -4.52 16.85 -19.74
N VAL A 75 -5.17 16.51 -20.86
CA VAL A 75 -6.35 17.24 -21.35
C VAL A 75 -7.51 17.15 -20.36
N GLN A 76 -7.78 15.96 -19.82
CA GLN A 76 -8.84 15.75 -18.82
C GLN A 76 -8.55 16.49 -17.51
N MET A 77 -7.30 16.52 -17.04
CA MET A 77 -6.95 17.26 -15.83
C MET A 77 -7.03 18.77 -16.05
N THR A 78 -6.64 19.24 -17.23
CA THR A 78 -6.76 20.65 -17.62
C THR A 78 -8.23 21.10 -17.62
N SER A 79 -9.16 20.27 -18.10
CA SER A 79 -10.60 20.59 -18.07
C SER A 79 -11.18 20.63 -16.65
N LEU A 80 -10.54 19.93 -15.70
CA LEU A 80 -10.85 20.00 -14.27
C LEU A 80 -10.12 21.15 -13.54
N GLY A 81 -9.31 21.94 -14.25
CA GLY A 81 -8.54 23.05 -13.68
C GLY A 81 -7.30 22.60 -12.88
N ILE A 82 -6.74 21.43 -13.20
CA ILE A 82 -5.60 20.84 -12.49
C ILE A 82 -4.36 20.83 -13.38
N GLU A 83 -3.26 21.42 -12.92
CA GLU A 83 -1.96 21.29 -13.58
C GLU A 83 -1.43 19.86 -13.48
N THR A 84 -0.78 19.35 -14.52
CA THR A 84 -0.37 17.94 -14.60
C THR A 84 1.08 17.78 -14.99
N THR A 85 1.81 16.96 -14.22
CA THR A 85 3.14 16.47 -14.58
C THR A 85 3.04 15.05 -15.16
N VAL A 86 3.62 14.85 -16.34
CA VAL A 86 3.81 13.53 -16.94
C VAL A 86 5.21 13.01 -16.56
N ALA A 87 5.26 12.02 -15.68
CA ALA A 87 6.50 11.35 -15.29
C ALA A 87 6.75 10.14 -16.19
N LYS A 88 7.74 10.23 -17.08
CA LYS A 88 8.17 9.11 -17.93
C LYS A 88 9.13 8.22 -17.16
N VAL A 89 8.84 6.93 -17.09
CA VAL A 89 9.69 5.95 -16.42
C VAL A 89 10.04 4.80 -17.35
N SER A 90 11.30 4.39 -17.32
CA SER A 90 11.74 3.13 -17.90
C SER A 90 11.73 2.06 -16.81
N VAL A 91 11.00 0.97 -17.05
CA VAL A 91 10.84 -0.11 -16.06
C VAL A 91 11.92 -1.17 -16.29
N GLU A 92 12.88 -1.27 -15.37
CA GLU A 92 13.81 -2.40 -15.32
C GLU A 92 13.17 -3.59 -14.61
N ILE A 93 12.99 -4.70 -15.33
CA ILE A 93 12.34 -5.90 -14.79
C ILE A 93 13.34 -6.71 -13.96
N THR A 94 13.17 -6.68 -12.64
CA THR A 94 14.06 -7.40 -11.69
C THR A 94 13.32 -8.42 -10.84
N GLU A 95 12.07 -8.12 -10.46
CA GLU A 95 11.26 -8.95 -9.53
C GLU A 95 9.90 -9.34 -10.17
N GLY A 96 9.88 -9.45 -11.49
CA GLY A 96 8.66 -9.61 -12.29
C GLY A 96 8.05 -8.26 -12.71
N LEU A 97 7.23 -8.28 -13.76
CA LEU A 97 6.74 -7.07 -14.42
C LEU A 97 5.88 -6.19 -13.49
N GLU A 98 4.90 -6.77 -12.79
CA GLU A 98 3.96 -6.03 -11.94
C GLU A 98 4.67 -5.36 -10.75
N ALA A 99 5.57 -6.10 -10.08
CA ALA A 99 6.34 -5.57 -8.95
C ALA A 99 7.30 -4.46 -9.39
N SER A 100 8.01 -4.67 -10.51
CA SER A 100 8.96 -3.70 -11.06
C SER A 100 8.25 -2.43 -11.55
N ALA A 101 7.12 -2.56 -12.25
CA ALA A 101 6.30 -1.43 -12.69
C ALA A 101 5.73 -0.65 -11.51
N ARG A 102 5.27 -1.35 -10.46
CA ARG A 102 4.80 -0.72 -9.22
C ARG A 102 5.92 0.06 -8.54
N LYS A 103 7.13 -0.50 -8.43
CA LYS A 103 8.29 0.20 -7.84
C LYS A 103 8.65 1.45 -8.62
N ALA A 104 8.71 1.36 -9.95
CA ALA A 104 8.95 2.50 -10.82
C ALA A 104 7.87 3.59 -10.68
N ARG A 105 6.59 3.17 -10.57
CA ARG A 105 5.47 4.10 -10.34
C ARG A 105 5.66 4.91 -9.06
N TYR A 106 5.90 4.24 -7.94
CA TYR A 106 6.05 4.90 -6.65
C TYR A 106 7.29 5.80 -6.63
N ALA A 107 8.41 5.36 -7.21
CA ALA A 107 9.60 6.21 -7.32
C ALA A 107 9.35 7.50 -8.13
N ALA A 108 8.58 7.43 -9.23
CA ALA A 108 8.19 8.62 -9.97
C ALA A 108 7.24 9.54 -9.19
N LEU A 109 6.25 8.97 -8.52
CA LEU A 109 5.34 9.74 -7.66
C LEU A 109 6.12 10.41 -6.52
N ASP A 110 7.09 9.71 -5.93
CA ASP A 110 7.94 10.24 -4.88
C ASP A 110 8.73 11.43 -5.39
N SER A 111 9.44 11.26 -6.52
CA SER A 111 10.27 12.30 -7.15
C SER A 111 9.48 13.56 -7.50
N VAL A 112 8.31 13.42 -8.11
CA VAL A 112 7.44 14.56 -8.44
C VAL A 112 6.91 15.23 -7.17
N GLY A 113 6.46 14.43 -6.20
CA GLY A 113 5.99 14.95 -4.91
C GLY A 113 7.07 15.75 -4.18
N ASP A 114 8.31 15.26 -4.16
CA ASP A 114 9.42 15.94 -3.50
C ASP A 114 9.82 17.22 -4.25
N THR A 115 9.82 17.20 -5.59
CA THR A 115 10.10 18.39 -6.41
C THR A 115 9.09 19.52 -6.16
N LEU A 116 7.81 19.16 -5.97
CA LEU A 116 6.72 20.11 -5.73
C LEU A 116 6.53 20.44 -4.24
N ASN A 117 7.31 19.83 -3.33
CA ASN A 117 7.09 19.87 -1.88
C ASN A 117 5.65 19.49 -1.49
N ALA A 118 5.09 18.48 -2.14
CA ALA A 118 3.74 18.00 -1.86
C ALA A 118 3.67 17.33 -0.49
N VAL A 119 2.75 17.78 0.37
CA VAL A 119 2.56 17.20 1.71
C VAL A 119 1.87 15.84 1.66
N ALA A 120 1.12 15.57 0.58
CA ALA A 120 0.43 14.29 0.37
C ALA A 120 0.28 13.93 -1.11
N ILE A 121 0.16 12.63 -1.38
CA ILE A 121 -0.10 12.01 -2.68
C ILE A 121 -1.33 11.11 -2.57
N PHE A 122 -2.41 11.50 -3.24
CA PHE A 122 -3.68 10.80 -3.27
C PHE A 122 -3.69 9.72 -4.36
N LEU A 123 -4.15 8.51 -4.00
CA LEU A 123 -4.23 7.35 -4.90
C LEU A 123 -5.67 6.80 -4.96
N GLY A 124 -6.16 6.54 -6.17
CA GLY A 124 -7.52 6.03 -6.41
C GLY A 124 -7.66 4.52 -6.23
N HIS A 125 -7.31 4.00 -5.05
CA HIS A 125 -7.59 2.60 -4.71
C HIS A 125 -8.96 2.47 -4.07
N THR A 126 -9.77 1.52 -4.55
CA THR A 126 -11.16 1.30 -4.10
C THR A 126 -11.28 0.17 -3.08
N ARG A 127 -12.50 -0.03 -2.56
CA ARG A 127 -12.86 -1.18 -1.73
C ARG A 127 -12.59 -2.52 -2.43
N ASP A 128 -12.85 -2.58 -3.72
CA ASP A 128 -12.58 -3.74 -4.56
C ASP A 128 -11.08 -4.05 -4.63
N ASP A 129 -10.23 -3.02 -4.77
CA ASP A 129 -8.78 -3.17 -4.69
C ASP A 129 -8.31 -3.70 -3.32
N GLN A 130 -9.01 -3.33 -2.26
CA GLN A 130 -8.75 -3.83 -0.92
C GLN A 130 -9.07 -5.33 -0.83
N ALA A 131 -10.25 -5.74 -1.30
CA ALA A 131 -10.66 -7.14 -1.33
C ALA A 131 -9.69 -8.00 -2.16
N GLU A 132 -9.28 -7.51 -3.33
CA GLU A 132 -8.26 -8.15 -4.18
C GLU A 132 -6.95 -8.36 -3.42
N SER A 133 -6.48 -7.32 -2.72
CA SER A 133 -5.23 -7.35 -1.94
C SER A 133 -5.30 -8.35 -0.79
N VAL A 134 -6.44 -8.45 -0.10
CA VAL A 134 -6.66 -9.39 1.01
C VAL A 134 -6.64 -10.83 0.50
N LEU A 135 -7.34 -11.15 -0.60
CA LEU A 135 -7.35 -12.49 -1.17
C LEU A 135 -5.97 -12.93 -1.67
N LEU A 136 -5.24 -12.03 -2.34
CA LEU A 136 -3.85 -12.29 -2.73
C LEU A 136 -2.93 -12.43 -1.51
N GLY A 137 -3.23 -11.74 -0.41
CA GLY A 137 -2.56 -11.91 0.87
C GLY A 137 -2.79 -13.30 1.45
N LEU A 138 -4.05 -13.75 1.53
CA LEU A 138 -4.44 -15.07 2.04
C LEU A 138 -3.73 -16.20 1.29
N ALA A 139 -3.72 -16.14 -0.04
CA ALA A 139 -3.08 -17.16 -0.89
C ALA A 139 -1.57 -17.30 -0.65
N ARG A 140 -0.90 -16.26 -0.13
CA ARG A 140 0.55 -16.24 0.13
C ARG A 140 0.95 -16.67 1.54
N GLY A 141 0.01 -17.06 2.41
CA GLY A 141 0.33 -17.44 3.80
C GLY A 141 0.73 -16.23 4.65
N SER A 142 -0.16 -15.23 4.67
CA SER A 142 0.10 -13.91 5.25
C SER A 142 -0.26 -13.79 6.73
N GLY A 143 0.60 -13.13 7.51
CA GLY A 143 0.27 -12.70 8.88
C GLY A 143 -0.72 -11.52 8.92
N THR A 144 -1.17 -11.15 10.11
CA THR A 144 -2.18 -10.10 10.35
C THR A 144 -1.91 -8.81 9.57
N ARG A 145 -0.65 -8.34 9.54
CA ARG A 145 -0.27 -7.12 8.81
C ARG A 145 -0.53 -7.22 7.31
N SER A 146 -0.27 -8.37 6.68
CA SER A 146 -0.49 -8.53 5.23
C SER A 146 -1.98 -8.72 4.92
N LEU A 147 -2.73 -9.37 5.81
CA LEU A 147 -4.19 -9.48 5.70
C LEU A 147 -4.94 -8.17 5.99
N SER A 148 -4.29 -7.20 6.62
CA SER A 148 -4.87 -5.85 6.82
C SER A 148 -5.05 -5.07 5.50
N GLY A 149 -4.49 -5.55 4.39
CA GLY A 149 -4.59 -4.92 3.07
C GLY A 149 -3.84 -3.59 2.98
N MET A 150 -4.31 -2.67 2.14
CA MET A 150 -3.75 -1.33 2.00
C MET A 150 -4.21 -0.40 3.13
N ALA A 151 -3.29 0.42 3.62
CA ALA A 151 -3.59 1.44 4.62
C ALA A 151 -4.26 2.66 3.97
N PRO A 152 -5.27 3.27 4.62
CA PRO A 152 -5.83 4.55 4.17
C PRO A 152 -4.80 5.68 4.11
N HIS A 153 -3.79 5.64 4.99
CA HIS A 153 -2.69 6.59 5.05
C HIS A 153 -1.38 5.86 5.34
N GLN A 154 -0.33 6.14 4.57
CA GLN A 154 1.01 5.59 4.77
C GLN A 154 2.08 6.54 4.24
N GLY A 155 2.88 7.13 5.14
CA GLY A 155 3.81 8.20 4.75
C GLY A 155 3.04 9.33 4.07
N LYS A 156 3.51 9.81 2.91
CA LYS A 156 2.79 10.81 2.11
C LYS A 156 1.57 10.27 1.34
N TYR A 157 1.32 8.96 1.32
CA TYR A 157 0.28 8.37 0.47
C TYR A 157 -1.07 8.28 1.18
N ILE A 158 -2.11 8.80 0.53
CA ILE A 158 -3.50 8.79 1.02
C ILE A 158 -4.39 8.02 0.02
N ARG A 159 -5.24 7.13 0.53
CA ARG A 159 -6.18 6.30 -0.25
C ARG A 159 -7.61 6.53 0.25
N PRO A 160 -8.24 7.65 -0.13
CA PRO A 160 -9.54 8.03 0.43
C PRO A 160 -10.68 7.12 -0.04
N LEU A 161 -10.51 6.41 -1.16
CA LEU A 161 -11.57 5.63 -1.79
C LEU A 161 -11.66 4.17 -1.30
N LEU A 162 -10.92 3.77 -0.26
CA LEU A 162 -10.92 2.37 0.21
C LEU A 162 -12.29 1.90 0.75
N SER A 163 -13.21 2.82 1.06
CA SER A 163 -14.60 2.50 1.44
C SER A 163 -15.59 2.60 0.27
N ILE A 164 -15.13 3.00 -0.91
CA ILE A 164 -15.92 3.29 -2.11
C ILE A 164 -15.78 2.12 -3.08
N THR A 165 -16.87 1.71 -3.73
CA THR A 165 -16.79 0.65 -4.75
C THR A 165 -16.28 1.17 -6.08
N ARG A 166 -15.74 0.24 -6.88
CA ARG A 166 -15.45 0.51 -8.29
C ARG A 166 -16.69 0.89 -9.10
N GLU A 167 -17.83 0.26 -8.81
CA GLU A 167 -19.11 0.64 -9.45
C GLU A 167 -19.49 2.10 -9.17
N GLN A 168 -19.20 2.61 -7.97
CA GLN A 168 -19.47 4.00 -7.61
C GLN A 168 -18.57 4.97 -8.39
N THR A 169 -17.29 4.68 -8.53
CA THR A 169 -16.36 5.52 -9.30
C THR A 169 -16.69 5.50 -10.79
N GLU A 170 -16.98 4.33 -11.36
CA GLU A 170 -17.44 4.16 -12.75
C GLU A 170 -18.73 4.96 -13.02
N LYS A 171 -19.73 4.80 -12.16
CA LYS A 171 -21.00 5.54 -12.27
C LYS A 171 -20.81 7.06 -12.20
N LEU A 172 -19.89 7.54 -11.36
CA LEU A 172 -19.57 8.97 -11.30
C LEU A 172 -18.93 9.44 -12.61
N CYS A 173 -18.02 8.66 -13.18
CA CYS A 173 -17.41 8.97 -14.47
C CYS A 173 -18.45 9.04 -15.59
N ASP A 174 -19.37 8.07 -15.65
CA ASP A 174 -20.46 8.05 -16.63
C ASP A 174 -21.35 9.31 -16.53
N GLU A 175 -21.76 9.67 -15.30
CA GLU A 175 -22.62 10.83 -15.04
C GLU A 175 -21.96 12.17 -15.41
N LEU A 176 -20.63 12.23 -15.33
CA LEU A 176 -19.84 13.40 -15.67
C LEU A 176 -19.29 13.37 -17.10
N SER A 177 -19.57 12.30 -17.86
CA SER A 177 -18.99 12.05 -19.17
C SER A 177 -17.46 12.15 -19.16
N LEU A 178 -16.84 11.60 -18.10
CA LEU A 178 -15.39 11.44 -18.01
C LEU A 178 -15.01 10.14 -18.73
N ASP A 179 -14.47 10.28 -19.94
CA ASP A 179 -14.03 9.13 -20.75
C ASP A 179 -12.86 8.40 -20.07
N ASP A 180 -13.15 7.32 -19.36
CA ASP A 180 -12.12 6.53 -18.69
C ASP A 180 -11.42 5.59 -19.67
N TRP A 181 -10.11 5.44 -19.48
CA TRP A 181 -9.32 4.54 -20.29
C TRP A 181 -9.41 3.10 -19.79
N GLN A 182 -9.92 2.22 -20.65
CA GLN A 182 -9.86 0.78 -20.44
C GLN A 182 -8.51 0.22 -20.92
N ASP A 183 -7.51 0.21 -20.02
CA ASP A 183 -6.21 -0.43 -20.30
C ASP A 183 -6.40 -1.93 -20.67
N PRO A 184 -5.90 -2.40 -21.83
CA PRO A 184 -5.96 -3.81 -22.22
C PRO A 184 -5.35 -4.77 -21.19
N HIS A 185 -4.31 -4.37 -20.45
CA HIS A 185 -3.68 -5.22 -19.42
C HIS A 185 -4.60 -5.48 -18.22
N ASN A 186 -5.62 -4.63 -18.01
CA ASN A 186 -6.64 -4.87 -16.96
C ASN A 186 -7.50 -6.11 -17.26
N LYS A 187 -7.43 -6.66 -18.47
CA LYS A 187 -8.17 -7.87 -18.90
C LYS A 187 -7.25 -9.08 -19.05
N ASP A 188 -5.95 -8.95 -18.84
CA ASP A 188 -4.99 -10.04 -19.04
C ASP A 188 -4.97 -10.99 -17.82
N ALA A 189 -5.50 -12.19 -18.03
CA ALA A 189 -5.59 -13.24 -17.03
C ALA A 189 -4.23 -13.80 -16.57
N GLN A 190 -3.11 -13.42 -17.20
CA GLN A 190 -1.77 -13.75 -16.69
C GLN A 190 -1.50 -13.08 -15.34
N PHE A 191 -2.08 -11.91 -15.09
CA PHE A 191 -1.93 -11.21 -13.82
C PHE A 191 -2.84 -11.80 -12.74
N ALA A 192 -2.27 -12.13 -11.59
CA ALA A 192 -3.00 -12.74 -10.47
C ALA A 192 -4.15 -11.85 -9.99
N ARG A 193 -3.93 -10.53 -9.97
CA ARG A 193 -4.94 -9.55 -9.59
C ARG A 193 -6.15 -9.53 -10.53
N VAL A 194 -5.93 -9.66 -11.83
CA VAL A 194 -7.01 -9.78 -12.83
C VAL A 194 -7.82 -11.03 -12.56
N ARG A 195 -7.19 -12.19 -12.35
CA ARG A 195 -7.92 -13.43 -12.02
C ARG A 195 -8.73 -13.32 -10.72
N VAL A 196 -8.22 -12.62 -9.71
CA VAL A 196 -8.97 -12.40 -8.48
C VAL A 196 -10.23 -11.58 -8.75
N ARG A 197 -10.12 -10.51 -9.53
CA ARG A 197 -11.22 -9.62 -9.90
C ARG A 197 -12.26 -10.30 -10.79
N THR A 198 -11.82 -10.99 -11.85
CA THR A 198 -12.72 -11.51 -12.90
C THR A 198 -13.24 -12.91 -12.63
N VAL A 199 -12.56 -13.69 -11.78
CA VAL A 199 -12.91 -15.09 -11.50
C VAL A 199 -13.16 -15.31 -10.01
N ALA A 200 -12.19 -15.04 -9.14
CA ALA A 200 -12.26 -15.49 -7.75
C ALA A 200 -13.39 -14.79 -6.96
N ILE A 201 -13.41 -13.46 -6.94
CA ILE A 201 -14.45 -12.69 -6.23
C ILE A 201 -15.84 -13.00 -6.79
N PRO A 202 -16.10 -12.92 -8.11
CA PRO A 202 -17.41 -13.28 -8.67
C PRO A 202 -17.84 -14.71 -8.34
N THR A 203 -16.90 -15.66 -8.34
CA THR A 203 -17.19 -17.05 -7.96
C THR A 203 -17.59 -17.17 -6.50
N LEU A 204 -16.86 -16.51 -5.59
CA LEU A 204 -17.20 -16.48 -4.16
C LEU A 204 -18.57 -15.83 -3.95
N GLU A 205 -18.86 -14.71 -4.61
CA GLU A 205 -20.14 -14.03 -4.49
C GLU A 205 -21.30 -14.88 -5.01
N LYS A 206 -21.09 -15.59 -6.12
CA LYS A 206 -22.08 -16.50 -6.69
C LYS A 206 -22.32 -17.74 -5.82
N THR A 207 -21.29 -18.26 -5.15
CA THR A 207 -21.37 -19.56 -4.45
C THR A 207 -21.68 -19.43 -2.96
N ILE A 208 -21.18 -18.40 -2.28
CA ILE A 208 -21.35 -18.19 -0.84
C ILE A 208 -22.46 -17.16 -0.58
N GLY A 209 -22.53 -16.13 -1.41
CA GLY A 209 -23.48 -15.03 -1.29
C GLY A 209 -22.85 -13.67 -1.56
N PRO A 210 -23.66 -12.63 -1.83
CA PRO A 210 -23.17 -11.31 -2.18
C PRO A 210 -22.43 -10.63 -1.02
N GLY A 211 -21.61 -9.63 -1.34
CA GLY A 211 -20.95 -8.78 -0.33
C GLY A 211 -19.60 -9.32 0.16
N ILE A 212 -18.97 -10.22 -0.60
CA ILE A 212 -17.65 -10.77 -0.26
C ILE A 212 -16.60 -9.66 -0.24
N SER A 213 -16.60 -8.76 -1.23
CA SER A 213 -15.66 -7.63 -1.27
C SER A 213 -15.77 -6.72 -0.04
N GLU A 214 -17.00 -6.44 0.41
CA GLU A 214 -17.24 -5.65 1.61
C GLU A 214 -16.80 -6.38 2.88
N ALA A 215 -17.13 -7.67 2.99
CA ALA A 215 -16.72 -8.49 4.14
C ALA A 215 -15.19 -8.60 4.27
N LEU A 216 -14.48 -8.74 3.14
CA LEU A 216 -13.03 -8.77 3.09
C LEU A 216 -12.43 -7.42 3.49
N ALA A 217 -12.96 -6.31 2.94
CA ALA A 217 -12.50 -4.97 3.29
C ALA A 217 -12.70 -4.67 4.79
N ARG A 218 -13.86 -5.03 5.36
CA ARG A 218 -14.14 -4.90 6.80
C ARG A 218 -13.20 -5.75 7.64
N SER A 219 -12.93 -6.99 7.23
CA SER A 219 -11.98 -7.86 7.95
C SER A 219 -10.57 -7.28 7.92
N ALA A 220 -10.16 -6.69 6.80
CA ALA A 220 -8.88 -6.02 6.65
C ALA A 220 -8.74 -4.81 7.58
N ASP A 221 -9.81 -4.04 7.76
CA ASP A 221 -9.86 -2.90 8.68
C ASP A 221 -9.73 -3.33 10.15
N LEU A 222 -10.46 -4.37 10.57
CA LEU A 222 -10.32 -4.93 11.92
C LEU A 222 -8.90 -5.45 12.17
N LEU A 223 -8.34 -6.21 11.22
CA LEU A 223 -6.98 -6.71 11.30
C LEU A 223 -5.94 -5.59 11.31
N ARG A 224 -6.24 -4.44 10.72
CA ARG A 224 -5.38 -3.25 10.77
C ARG A 224 -5.33 -2.68 12.18
N HIS A 225 -6.47 -2.45 12.83
CA HIS A 225 -6.50 -1.97 14.21
C HIS A 225 -5.72 -2.89 15.16
N ASP A 226 -5.90 -4.21 15.01
CA ASP A 226 -5.15 -5.19 15.79
C ASP A 226 -3.64 -5.13 15.48
N ALA A 227 -3.27 -5.06 14.20
CA ALA A 227 -1.87 -4.99 13.80
C ALA A 227 -1.19 -3.71 14.31
N ASP A 228 -1.84 -2.56 14.18
CA ASP A 228 -1.34 -1.26 14.63
C ASP A 228 -1.18 -1.22 16.16
N ALA A 229 -2.13 -1.79 16.93
CA ALA A 229 -2.01 -1.89 18.38
C ALA A 229 -0.83 -2.77 18.81
N LEU A 230 -0.61 -3.90 18.12
CA LEU A 230 0.52 -4.79 18.37
C LEU A 230 1.86 -4.16 17.96
N ASP A 231 1.89 -3.41 16.86
CA ASP A 231 3.07 -2.66 16.40
C ASP A 231 3.43 -1.58 17.43
N ALA A 232 2.44 -0.80 17.90
CA ALA A 232 2.65 0.22 18.94
C ALA A 232 3.07 -0.37 20.30
N TRP A 233 2.67 -1.60 20.62
CA TRP A 233 3.22 -2.29 21.79
C TRP A 233 4.68 -2.68 21.56
N ALA A 234 5.01 -3.33 20.44
CA ALA A 234 6.39 -3.69 20.14
C ALA A 234 7.32 -2.45 20.13
N GLU A 235 6.89 -1.33 19.56
CA GLU A 235 7.65 -0.08 19.57
C GLU A 235 7.91 0.45 20.99
N ARG A 236 6.96 0.32 21.91
CA ARG A 236 7.16 0.72 23.32
C ARG A 236 8.21 -0.15 24.00
N GLU A 237 8.21 -1.46 23.77
CA GLU A 237 9.26 -2.35 24.29
C GLU A 237 10.63 -1.97 23.70
N ILE A 238 10.70 -1.73 22.39
CA ILE A 238 11.96 -1.44 21.66
C ILE A 238 12.66 -0.17 22.16
N ARG A 239 11.93 0.87 22.60
CA ARG A 239 12.52 2.14 23.06
C ARG A 239 13.57 1.98 24.17
N HIS A 240 13.52 0.88 24.90
CA HIS A 240 14.39 0.59 26.03
C HIS A 240 15.42 -0.52 25.73
N LEU A 241 15.47 -1.02 24.50
CA LEU A 241 16.32 -2.14 24.09
C LEU A 241 17.42 -1.68 23.13
N ASP A 242 18.59 -2.29 23.27
CA ASP A 242 19.60 -2.28 22.23
C ASP A 242 19.25 -3.37 21.20
N LEU A 243 18.86 -2.96 20.00
CA LEU A 243 18.47 -3.89 18.93
C LEU A 243 19.65 -4.72 18.39
N ALA A 244 20.90 -4.36 18.70
CA ALA A 244 22.07 -5.18 18.36
C ALA A 244 22.34 -6.28 19.39
N ASP A 245 21.82 -6.13 20.62
CA ASP A 245 22.10 -7.03 21.73
C ASP A 245 20.89 -7.16 22.68
N LEU A 246 20.09 -8.21 22.48
CA LEU A 246 18.80 -8.39 23.15
C LEU A 246 18.84 -9.48 24.23
N GLU A 247 18.29 -9.22 25.40
CA GLU A 247 18.21 -10.20 26.48
C GLU A 247 17.15 -11.27 26.22
N CYS A 248 17.54 -12.55 26.15
CA CYS A 248 16.63 -13.64 25.84
C CYS A 248 15.55 -13.84 26.92
N GLU A 249 15.89 -13.63 28.19
CA GLU A 249 14.95 -13.78 29.30
C GLU A 249 13.79 -12.79 29.17
N HIS A 250 14.10 -11.50 28.99
CA HIS A 250 13.10 -10.48 28.73
C HIS A 250 12.22 -10.81 27.51
N LEU A 251 12.83 -11.18 26.37
CA LEU A 251 12.06 -11.54 25.17
C LEU A 251 11.17 -12.78 25.36
N SER A 252 11.58 -13.73 26.19
CA SER A 252 10.80 -14.95 26.47
C SER A 252 9.50 -14.67 27.23
N GLN A 253 9.47 -13.58 28.01
CA GLN A 253 8.30 -13.17 28.79
C GLN A 253 7.25 -12.44 27.92
N LEU A 254 7.65 -11.92 26.76
CA LEU A 254 6.75 -11.23 25.85
C LEU A 254 5.85 -12.22 25.08
N PRO A 255 4.60 -11.83 24.74
CA PRO A 255 3.79 -12.61 23.82
C PRO A 255 4.51 -12.80 22.49
N ARG A 256 4.33 -13.97 21.86
CA ARG A 256 4.94 -14.29 20.55
C ARG A 256 4.70 -13.22 19.49
N ALA A 257 3.50 -12.64 19.46
CA ALA A 257 3.13 -11.57 18.54
C ALA A 257 3.98 -10.30 18.70
N ILE A 258 4.44 -10.00 19.92
CA ILE A 258 5.30 -8.85 20.21
C ILE A 258 6.76 -9.21 19.95
N ARG A 259 7.22 -10.35 20.50
CA ARG A 259 8.60 -10.82 20.31
C ARG A 259 8.98 -10.95 18.82
N SER A 260 8.12 -11.54 18.00
CA SER A 260 8.35 -11.66 16.54
C SER A 260 8.50 -10.32 15.82
N ARG A 261 7.82 -9.27 16.28
CA ARG A 261 7.96 -7.90 15.75
C ARG A 261 9.30 -7.29 16.15
N ILE A 262 9.69 -7.45 17.42
CA ILE A 262 11.00 -7.00 17.92
C ILE A 262 12.13 -7.68 17.16
N ILE A 263 12.08 -9.02 17.01
CA ILE A 263 13.05 -9.79 16.23
C ILE A 263 13.16 -9.24 14.80
N ARG A 264 12.03 -9.06 14.12
CA ARG A 264 12.00 -8.54 12.75
C ARG A 264 12.62 -7.14 12.67
N MET A 265 12.30 -6.25 13.60
CA MET A 265 12.87 -4.91 13.66
C MET A 265 14.39 -4.95 13.90
N ALA A 266 14.85 -5.78 14.83
CA ALA A 266 16.26 -5.96 15.13
C ALA A 266 17.06 -6.45 13.92
N ILE A 267 16.51 -7.40 13.17
CA ILE A 267 17.13 -7.92 11.94
C ILE A 267 17.24 -6.82 10.87
N TYR A 268 16.20 -5.99 10.70
CA TYR A 268 16.26 -4.86 9.77
C TYR A 268 17.25 -3.79 10.23
N ALA A 269 17.29 -3.48 11.54
CA ALA A 269 18.25 -2.56 12.12
C ALA A 269 19.71 -3.04 11.93
N ALA A 270 19.94 -4.35 11.95
CA ALA A 270 21.23 -4.96 11.66
C ALA A 270 21.61 -4.94 10.16
N GLY A 271 20.71 -4.51 9.27
CA GLY A 271 21.02 -4.27 7.85
C GLY A 271 20.40 -5.25 6.86
N ALA A 272 19.47 -6.10 7.27
CA ALA A 272 18.72 -6.93 6.33
C ALA A 272 17.85 -6.05 5.40
N PRO A 273 17.74 -6.36 4.09
CA PRO A 273 16.89 -5.59 3.19
C PRO A 273 15.41 -5.65 3.61
N SER A 274 14.72 -4.52 3.57
CA SER A 274 13.27 -4.46 3.85
C SER A 274 12.50 -5.48 3.01
N GLY A 275 11.58 -6.21 3.66
CA GLY A 275 10.76 -7.23 2.99
C GLY A 275 11.44 -8.59 2.76
N SER A 276 12.73 -8.75 3.05
CA SER A 276 13.47 -10.02 2.84
C SER A 276 13.21 -11.10 3.90
N ILE A 277 12.57 -10.75 5.03
CA ILE A 277 12.43 -11.64 6.19
C ILE A 277 11.13 -12.46 6.10
N SER A 278 11.28 -13.78 5.93
CA SER A 278 10.19 -14.76 5.93
C SER A 278 9.74 -15.14 7.35
N ALA A 279 8.67 -15.93 7.46
CA ALA A 279 8.25 -16.51 8.73
C ALA A 279 9.28 -17.53 9.28
N GLU A 280 9.93 -18.27 8.39
CA GLU A 280 10.98 -19.24 8.73
C GLU A 280 12.20 -18.55 9.34
N HIS A 281 12.61 -17.40 8.79
CA HIS A 281 13.69 -16.58 9.36
C HIS A 281 13.37 -16.09 10.77
N VAL A 282 12.11 -15.72 11.05
CA VAL A 282 11.71 -15.33 12.40
C VAL A 282 11.68 -16.55 13.33
N ALA A 283 11.18 -17.69 12.85
CA ALA A 283 11.12 -18.92 13.62
C ALA A 283 12.51 -19.45 14.01
N SER A 284 13.52 -19.33 13.13
CA SER A 284 14.89 -19.74 13.46
C SER A 284 15.48 -18.90 14.59
N VAL A 285 15.25 -17.59 14.61
CA VAL A 285 15.67 -16.72 15.72
C VAL A 285 14.84 -16.96 16.99
N GLU A 286 13.53 -17.22 16.87
CA GLU A 286 12.71 -17.58 18.03
C GLU A 286 13.22 -18.87 18.71
N ALA A 287 13.72 -19.84 17.94
CA ALA A 287 14.28 -21.07 18.48
C ALA A 287 15.52 -20.81 19.37
N LEU A 288 16.34 -19.80 19.04
CA LEU A 288 17.47 -19.38 19.88
C LEU A 288 17.02 -18.82 21.24
N ILE A 289 15.80 -18.29 21.33
CA ILE A 289 15.24 -17.72 22.57
C ILE A 289 14.55 -18.81 23.40
N MET A 290 13.55 -19.46 22.81
CA MET A 290 12.61 -20.33 23.52
C MET A 290 13.04 -21.80 23.58
N GLY A 291 13.88 -22.24 22.65
CA GLY A 291 14.24 -23.64 22.47
C GLY A 291 15.73 -23.91 22.62
N TRP A 292 16.48 -23.07 23.32
CA TRP A 292 17.94 -23.13 23.36
C TRP A 292 18.46 -24.45 23.93
N SER A 293 19.30 -25.13 23.16
CA SER A 293 19.99 -26.37 23.52
C SER A 293 21.44 -26.43 23.02
N GLY A 294 22.00 -25.27 22.62
CA GLY A 294 23.35 -25.18 22.05
C GLY A 294 23.39 -25.02 20.53
N GLN A 295 22.35 -24.44 19.93
CA GLN A 295 22.28 -24.21 18.48
C GLN A 295 23.35 -23.22 18.00
N GLY A 296 23.78 -23.37 16.74
CA GLY A 296 24.64 -22.39 16.07
C GLY A 296 23.92 -21.10 15.67
N PRO A 297 24.64 -20.15 15.05
CA PRO A 297 24.07 -18.89 14.57
C PRO A 297 23.01 -19.12 13.48
N SER A 298 22.00 -18.25 13.46
CA SER A 298 21.07 -18.09 12.34
C SER A 298 21.61 -17.09 11.32
N HIS A 299 21.74 -17.52 10.08
CA HIS A 299 22.14 -16.67 8.96
C HIS A 299 20.90 -16.17 8.22
N LEU A 300 20.81 -14.85 8.06
CA LEU A 300 19.65 -14.15 7.56
C LEU A 300 20.01 -13.31 6.31
N PRO A 301 19.01 -12.89 5.52
CA PRO A 301 19.23 -12.03 4.36
C PRO A 301 20.03 -10.76 4.67
N GLY A 302 20.81 -10.30 3.69
CA GLY A 302 21.66 -9.12 3.85
C GLY A 302 22.97 -9.37 4.61
N GLY A 303 23.32 -10.63 4.87
CA GLY A 303 24.52 -10.99 5.62
C GLY A 303 24.36 -10.83 7.14
N VAL A 304 23.13 -10.67 7.62
CA VAL A 304 22.84 -10.57 9.05
C VAL A 304 23.02 -11.95 9.70
N LYS A 305 23.83 -12.00 10.76
CA LYS A 305 24.06 -13.17 11.59
C LYS A 305 23.47 -12.91 12.98
N VAL A 306 22.66 -13.84 13.47
CA VAL A 306 22.06 -13.77 14.81
C VAL A 306 22.51 -14.98 15.61
N GLU A 307 23.12 -14.75 16.77
CA GLU A 307 23.58 -15.84 17.63
C GLU A 307 23.24 -15.58 19.08
N ARG A 308 23.00 -16.67 19.84
CA ARG A 308 22.82 -16.57 21.29
C ARG A 308 24.15 -16.79 21.98
N PHE A 309 24.58 -15.82 22.77
CA PHE A 309 25.77 -15.91 23.61
C PHE A 309 25.45 -15.40 25.01
N SER A 310 25.78 -16.20 26.04
CA SER A 310 25.60 -15.82 27.46
C SER A 310 24.20 -15.28 27.80
N GLY A 311 23.14 -15.88 27.23
CA GLY A 311 21.75 -15.48 27.50
C GLY A 311 21.25 -14.27 26.70
N ARG A 312 22.04 -13.75 25.76
CA ARG A 312 21.69 -12.61 24.92
C ARG A 312 21.74 -12.98 23.43
N LEU A 313 20.90 -12.35 22.62
CA LEU A 313 20.95 -12.43 21.16
C LEU A 313 21.79 -11.28 20.62
N SER A 314 22.92 -11.63 20.02
CA SER A 314 23.77 -10.69 19.28
C SER A 314 23.36 -10.70 17.81
N LEU A 315 23.12 -9.52 17.23
CA LEU A 315 22.82 -9.32 15.82
C LEU A 315 23.96 -8.54 15.16
N LEU A 316 24.63 -9.17 14.20
CA LEU A 316 25.81 -8.62 13.53
C LEU A 316 25.64 -8.69 12.01
N ARG A 317 26.17 -7.71 11.30
CA ARG A 317 26.32 -7.79 9.85
C ARG A 317 27.72 -8.29 9.52
N ASN A 318 27.79 -9.38 8.76
CA ASN A 318 29.04 -9.89 8.20
C ASN A 318 29.54 -9.02 7.05
#